data_AF-A0A060X6W2-F1
#
_entry.id   AF-A0A060X6W2-F1
#
_cell.length_a   1.000
_cell.length_b   1.000
_cell.length_c   1.000
_cell.angle_alpha   90.00
_cell.angle_beta   90.00
_cell.angle_gamma   90.00
#
_symmetry.space_group_name_H-M   'P 1'
#
loop_
_entity.id
_entity.type
_entity.pdbx_description
1 polymer ?
#
loop_
_entity_poly.entity_id
_entity_poly.type
_entity_poly.pdbx_seq_one_letter_code
_entity_poly.pdbx_strand_id
1 'polypeptide(L)'
;MTYKKGMMPLRTDRFSDRVQFVGNLEKNDLSITLSDVQLSDEGVYNCYVRNPPDRIQGHGIINMFVVTELPPPRDSTIAVAIGASVGGALALLILSMVVVKCIRRHKKQELISDEQKMEEEGKLDAEGGPEEGTK
;
A
#
# COMPACT_ATOMS: atom_id res chain seq x y z
N MET A 1 21.29 -43.14 -25.79
CA MET A 1 22.05 -41.95 -25.34
C MET A 1 21.88 -41.82 -23.83
N THR A 2 22.93 -42.07 -23.07
CA THR A 2 22.88 -42.00 -21.60
C THR A 2 23.07 -40.52 -21.20
N TYR A 3 22.01 -39.86 -20.71
CA TYR A 3 22.14 -38.51 -20.15
C TYR A 3 23.03 -38.60 -18.90
N LYS A 4 24.23 -38.05 -18.95
CA LYS A 4 25.03 -37.85 -17.73
C LYS A 4 24.37 -36.71 -16.94
N LYS A 5 23.87 -37.00 -15.74
CA LYS A 5 23.51 -35.96 -14.77
C LYS A 5 24.78 -35.20 -14.41
N GLY A 6 24.90 -33.97 -14.87
CA GLY A 6 26.03 -33.09 -14.58
C GLY A 6 25.89 -31.77 -15.33
N MET A 7 26.38 -30.69 -14.72
CA MET A 7 26.52 -29.41 -15.38
C MET A 7 28.00 -29.25 -15.80
N MET A 8 28.25 -28.89 -17.04
CA MET A 8 29.59 -28.51 -17.51
C MET A 8 29.55 -27.00 -17.76
N PRO A 9 30.25 -26.18 -16.95
CA PRO A 9 30.33 -24.76 -17.24
C PRO A 9 31.03 -24.57 -18.58
N LEU A 10 30.36 -23.91 -19.53
CA LEU A 10 31.02 -23.47 -20.75
C LEU A 10 32.00 -22.36 -20.35
N ARG A 11 33.30 -22.65 -20.44
CA ARG A 11 34.32 -21.63 -20.32
C ARG A 11 34.16 -20.67 -21.49
N THR A 12 33.94 -19.40 -21.17
CA THR A 12 33.96 -18.31 -22.14
C THR A 12 35.06 -17.36 -21.74
N ASP A 13 35.65 -16.66 -22.72
CA ASP A 13 36.72 -15.70 -22.44
C ASP A 13 36.27 -14.59 -21.48
N ARG A 14 34.96 -14.25 -21.50
CA ARG A 14 34.35 -13.24 -20.61
C ARG A 14 34.33 -13.66 -19.14
N PHE A 15 33.98 -14.92 -18.88
CA PHE A 15 33.76 -15.39 -17.51
C PHE A 15 34.93 -16.21 -16.95
N SER A 16 35.83 -16.68 -17.83
CA SER A 16 37.03 -17.43 -17.46
C SER A 16 36.69 -18.58 -16.49
N ASP A 17 37.37 -18.68 -15.34
CA ASP A 17 37.12 -19.66 -14.28
C ASP A 17 36.25 -19.12 -13.13
N ARG A 18 35.60 -17.96 -13.30
CA ARG A 18 34.81 -17.32 -12.24
C ARG A 18 33.42 -17.93 -12.03
N VAL A 19 32.98 -18.81 -12.93
CA VAL A 19 31.66 -19.47 -12.87
C VAL A 19 31.77 -20.85 -12.26
N GLN A 20 31.01 -21.10 -11.20
CA GLN A 20 30.94 -22.38 -10.51
C GLN A 20 29.49 -22.86 -10.40
N PHE A 21 29.25 -24.14 -10.66
CA PHE A 21 27.97 -24.76 -10.38
C PHE A 21 27.92 -25.15 -8.90
N VAL A 22 26.94 -24.64 -8.17
CA VAL A 22 26.74 -24.88 -6.73
C VAL A 22 25.40 -25.53 -6.42
N GLY A 23 24.55 -25.71 -7.44
CA GLY A 23 23.22 -26.27 -7.31
C GLY A 23 23.21 -27.78 -7.03
N ASN A 24 22.04 -28.26 -6.61
CA ASN A 24 21.75 -29.67 -6.42
C ASN A 24 20.61 -30.12 -7.36
N LEU A 25 20.96 -30.83 -8.43
CA LEU A 25 20.01 -31.33 -9.42
C LEU A 25 18.98 -32.31 -8.85
N GLU A 26 19.28 -33.02 -7.75
CA GLU A 26 18.32 -33.91 -7.09
C GLU A 26 17.24 -33.15 -6.32
N LYS A 27 17.52 -31.89 -5.98
CA LYS A 27 16.59 -30.95 -5.33
C LYS A 27 16.01 -29.93 -6.30
N ASN A 28 16.15 -30.16 -7.61
CA ASN A 28 15.75 -29.21 -8.66
C ASN A 28 16.44 -27.84 -8.56
N ASP A 29 17.66 -27.82 -8.03
CA ASP A 29 18.47 -26.61 -7.86
C ASP A 29 19.57 -26.55 -8.92
N LEU A 30 19.50 -25.49 -9.74
CA LEU A 30 20.38 -25.23 -10.86
C LEU A 30 21.31 -24.02 -10.60
N SER A 31 21.49 -23.66 -9.34
CA SER A 31 22.23 -22.46 -8.95
C SER A 31 23.68 -22.47 -9.42
N ILE A 32 24.12 -21.32 -9.92
CA ILE A 32 25.50 -21.02 -10.28
C ILE A 32 25.99 -19.83 -9.45
N THR A 33 27.28 -19.77 -9.20
CA THR A 33 27.96 -18.62 -8.59
C THR A 33 28.91 -18.01 -9.60
N LEU A 34 28.81 -16.68 -9.78
CA LEU A 34 29.80 -15.88 -10.48
C LEU A 34 30.62 -15.10 -9.43
N SER A 35 31.89 -15.48 -9.26
CA SER A 35 32.81 -14.83 -8.33
C SER A 35 33.47 -13.61 -8.96
N ASP A 36 33.97 -12.69 -8.13
CA ASP A 36 34.72 -11.50 -8.57
C ASP A 36 33.99 -10.74 -9.69
N VAL A 37 32.78 -10.26 -9.37
CA VAL A 37 31.88 -9.61 -10.33
C VAL A 37 32.51 -8.31 -10.83
N GLN A 38 32.53 -8.14 -12.15
CA GLN A 38 33.08 -6.98 -12.84
C GLN A 38 31.96 -6.15 -13.46
N LEU A 39 32.18 -4.86 -13.73
CA LEU A 39 31.21 -4.00 -14.43
C LEU A 39 30.80 -4.57 -15.80
N SER A 40 31.74 -5.23 -16.48
CA SER A 40 31.48 -5.92 -17.75
C SER A 40 30.59 -7.15 -17.61
N ASP A 41 30.24 -7.60 -16.41
CA ASP A 41 29.32 -8.72 -16.17
C ASP A 41 27.85 -8.27 -16.12
N GLU A 42 27.57 -6.97 -16.13
CA GLU A 42 26.21 -6.45 -16.26
C GLU A 42 25.52 -7.00 -17.52
N GLY A 43 24.24 -7.33 -17.39
CA GLY A 43 23.41 -7.76 -18.50
C GLY A 43 22.32 -8.76 -18.16
N VAL A 44 21.81 -9.40 -19.22
CA VAL A 44 20.69 -10.35 -19.14
C VAL A 44 21.20 -11.78 -19.18
N TYR A 45 20.95 -12.51 -18.11
CA TYR A 45 21.32 -13.91 -17.94
C TYR A 45 20.11 -14.79 -18.21
N ASN A 46 20.29 -15.79 -19.08
CA ASN A 46 19.24 -16.71 -19.48
C ASN A 46 19.54 -18.11 -18.97
N CYS A 47 18.55 -18.74 -18.34
CA CYS A 47 18.60 -20.13 -17.92
C CYS A 47 17.58 -20.94 -18.72
N TYR A 48 18.03 -22.00 -19.38
CA TYR A 48 17.17 -22.92 -20.13
C TYR A 48 17.24 -24.30 -19.51
N VAL A 49 16.08 -24.84 -19.11
CA VAL A 49 15.99 -26.13 -18.41
C VAL A 49 15.16 -27.09 -19.22
N ARG A 50 15.72 -28.27 -19.50
CA ARG A 50 15.00 -29.34 -20.17
C ARG A 50 15.05 -30.59 -19.31
N ASN A 51 13.89 -31.11 -18.95
CA ASN A 51 13.75 -32.33 -18.15
C ASN A 51 13.02 -33.42 -18.95
N PRO A 52 13.70 -34.19 -19.81
CA PRO A 52 13.05 -35.27 -20.55
C PRO A 52 12.30 -36.24 -19.60
N PRO A 53 11.12 -36.75 -19.97
CA PRO A 53 10.48 -36.66 -21.28
C PRO A 53 9.72 -35.36 -21.54
N ASP A 54 9.76 -34.39 -20.63
CA ASP A 54 9.05 -33.12 -20.79
C ASP A 54 9.47 -32.45 -22.11
N ARG A 55 8.46 -32.10 -22.90
CA ARG A 55 8.64 -31.41 -24.18
C ARG A 55 8.78 -29.90 -24.01
N ILE A 56 8.38 -29.39 -22.84
CA ILE A 56 8.41 -27.98 -22.51
C ILE A 56 9.77 -27.66 -21.90
N GLN A 57 10.42 -26.63 -22.44
CA GLN A 57 11.66 -26.10 -21.88
C GLN A 57 11.30 -24.97 -20.90
N GLY A 58 11.83 -25.06 -19.68
CA GLY A 58 11.79 -23.95 -18.73
C GLY A 58 12.75 -22.85 -19.18
N HIS A 59 12.33 -21.59 -19.03
CA HIS A 59 13.14 -20.41 -19.33
C HIS A 59 13.08 -19.42 -18.17
N GLY A 60 14.24 -19.08 -17.62
CA GLY A 60 14.40 -18.07 -16.58
C GLY A 60 15.28 -16.93 -17.08
N ILE A 61 14.93 -15.70 -16.72
CA ILE A 61 15.64 -14.48 -17.11
C ILE A 61 16.03 -13.72 -15.85
N ILE A 62 17.30 -13.34 -15.74
CA ILE A 62 17.82 -12.49 -14.66
C ILE A 62 18.44 -11.25 -15.28
N ASN A 63 18.01 -10.07 -14.84
CA ASN A 63 18.65 -8.80 -15.16
C ASN A 63 19.64 -8.48 -14.03
N MET A 64 20.93 -8.64 -14.30
CA MET A 64 21.99 -8.40 -13.32
C MET A 64 22.60 -7.02 -13.57
N PHE A 65 22.50 -6.15 -12.57
CA PHE A 65 23.12 -4.83 -12.55
C PHE A 65 24.35 -4.85 -11.65
N VAL A 66 25.42 -4.21 -12.07
CA VAL A 66 26.65 -4.12 -11.28
C VAL A 66 26.85 -2.68 -10.87
N VAL A 67 26.69 -2.42 -9.57
CA VAL A 67 26.82 -1.08 -8.99
C VAL A 67 28.13 -0.98 -8.21
N THR A 68 28.83 0.14 -8.37
CA THR A 68 30.03 0.46 -7.58
C THR A 68 29.70 1.11 -6.25
N GLU A 69 28.49 1.65 -6.13
CA GLU A 69 27.99 2.31 -4.92
C GLU A 69 26.66 1.68 -4.51
N LEU A 70 26.40 1.68 -3.21
CA LEU A 70 25.14 1.20 -2.70
C LEU A 70 24.03 2.18 -3.14
N PRO A 71 22.92 1.70 -3.74
CA PRO A 71 21.80 2.57 -4.00
C PRO A 71 21.34 3.21 -2.69
N PRO A 72 20.92 4.48 -2.71
CA PRO A 72 20.45 5.15 -1.51
C PRO A 72 19.34 4.32 -0.87
N PRO A 73 19.25 4.30 0.48
CA PRO A 73 18.15 3.63 1.17
C PRO A 73 16.82 4.05 0.57
N ARG A 74 15.87 3.11 0.44
CA ARG A 74 14.53 3.46 -0.05
C ARG A 74 13.94 4.56 0.84
N ASP A 75 13.73 5.73 0.25
CA ASP A 75 13.17 6.89 0.94
C ASP A 75 11.74 6.60 1.40
N SER A 76 11.62 6.24 2.67
CA SER A 76 10.33 6.04 3.35
C SER A 76 9.52 7.34 3.44
N THR A 77 10.15 8.47 3.14
CA THR A 77 9.55 9.80 3.01
C THR A 77 8.33 9.79 2.09
N ILE A 78 8.38 9.04 0.98
CA ILE A 78 7.24 8.95 0.04
C ILE A 78 6.04 8.28 0.71
N ALA A 79 6.26 7.16 1.41
CA ALA A 79 5.20 6.45 2.11
C ALA A 79 4.59 7.29 3.24
N VAL A 80 5.43 8.02 3.99
CA VAL A 80 5.00 8.93 5.05
C VAL A 80 4.18 10.10 4.50
N ALA A 81 4.60 10.72 3.40
CA ALA A 81 3.86 11.83 2.80
C ALA A 81 2.45 11.41 2.32
N ILE A 82 2.36 10.22 1.69
CA ILE A 82 1.08 9.65 1.27
C ILE A 82 0.20 9.35 2.49
N GLY A 83 0.75 8.73 3.54
CA GLY A 83 0.01 8.43 4.76
C GLY A 83 -0.52 9.68 5.47
N ALA A 84 0.31 10.73 5.58
CA ALA A 84 -0.06 11.98 6.24
C ALA A 84 -1.15 12.75 5.48
N SER A 85 -1.07 12.80 4.14
CA SER A 85 -2.08 13.49 3.33
C SER A 85 -3.46 12.84 3.42
N VAL A 86 -3.54 11.52 3.26
CA VAL A 86 -4.81 10.78 3.34
C VAL A 86 -5.38 10.83 4.74
N GLY A 87 -4.54 10.60 5.77
CA GLY A 87 -4.97 10.67 7.17
C GLY A 87 -5.44 12.06 7.58
N GLY A 88 -4.73 13.11 7.15
CA GLY A 88 -5.09 14.50 7.41
C GLY A 88 -6.42 14.89 6.77
N ALA A 89 -6.64 14.54 5.50
CA ALA A 89 -7.91 14.81 4.81
C ALA A 89 -9.09 14.11 5.52
N LEU A 90 -8.95 12.84 5.89
CA LEU A 90 -9.99 12.10 6.62
C LEU A 90 -10.27 12.71 7.99
N ALA A 91 -9.23 13.09 8.74
CA ALA A 91 -9.39 13.74 10.03
C ALA A 91 -10.12 15.09 9.93
N LEU A 92 -9.77 15.92 8.95
CA LEU A 92 -10.43 17.20 8.70
C LEU A 92 -11.91 17.04 8.32
N LEU A 93 -12.23 16.04 7.49
CA LEU A 93 -13.62 15.73 7.13
C LEU A 93 -14.45 15.30 8.35
N ILE A 94 -13.89 14.45 9.22
CA ILE A 94 -14.56 14.00 10.44
C ILE A 94 -14.77 15.18 11.40
N LEU A 95 -13.75 16.00 11.62
CA LEU A 95 -13.84 17.19 12.47
C LEU A 95 -14.89 18.18 11.95
N SER A 96 -14.92 18.44 10.64
CA SER A 96 -15.93 19.28 10.00
C SER A 96 -17.35 18.76 10.23
N MET A 97 -17.58 17.45 10.04
CA MET A 97 -18.88 16.82 10.29
C MET A 97 -19.33 16.94 11.75
N VAL A 98 -18.42 16.78 12.71
CA VAL A 98 -18.71 16.92 14.15
C VAL A 98 -19.09 18.35 14.48
N VAL A 99 -18.30 19.34 14.03
CA VAL A 99 -18.57 20.77 14.25
C VAL A 99 -19.92 21.17 13.67
N VAL A 100 -20.21 20.78 12.42
CA VAL A 100 -21.50 21.06 11.77
C VAL A 100 -22.66 20.42 12.52
N LYS A 101 -22.53 19.17 12.99
CA LYS A 101 -23.57 18.51 13.80
C LYS A 101 -23.76 19.21 15.14
N CYS A 102 -22.69 19.62 15.83
CA CYS A 102 -22.77 20.35 17.09
C CYS A 102 -23.50 21.70 16.92
N ILE A 103 -23.14 22.48 15.89
CA ILE A 103 -23.81 23.76 15.58
C ILE A 103 -25.28 23.53 15.24
N ARG A 104 -25.59 22.53 14.39
CA ARG A 104 -26.98 22.20 14.04
C ARG A 104 -27.81 21.76 15.25
N ARG A 105 -27.22 20.98 16.16
CA ARG A 105 -27.88 20.56 17.41
C ARG A 105 -28.15 21.75 18.32
N HIS A 106 -27.17 22.64 18.50
CA HIS A 106 -27.34 23.85 19.29
C HIS A 106 -28.45 24.74 18.72
N LYS A 107 -28.43 25.04 17.41
CA LYS A 107 -29.50 25.81 16.76
C LYS A 107 -30.88 25.16 16.91
N LYS A 108 -30.96 23.83 16.84
CA LYS A 108 -32.22 23.11 17.04
C LYS A 108 -32.74 23.22 18.48
N GLN A 109 -31.85 23.21 19.47
CA GLN A 109 -32.23 23.38 20.88
C GLN A 109 -32.76 24.78 21.15
N GLU A 110 -32.11 25.83 20.62
CA GLU A 110 -32.59 27.22 20.75
C GLU A 110 -34.02 27.37 20.19
N LEU A 111 -34.30 26.83 18.99
CA LEU A 111 -35.63 26.90 18.38
C LEU A 111 -36.72 26.19 19.21
N ILE A 112 -36.41 25.05 19.81
CA ILE A 112 -37.36 24.31 20.67
C ILE A 112 -37.63 25.09 21.96
N SER A 113 -36.60 25.71 22.54
CA SER A 113 -36.76 26.56 23.72
C SER A 113 -37.58 27.83 23.43
N ASP A 114 -37.39 28.44 22.25
CA ASP A 114 -38.19 29.59 21.80
C ASP A 114 -39.65 29.21 21.53
N GLU A 115 -39.92 28.06 20.91
CA GLU A 115 -41.30 27.57 20.67
C GLU A 115 -42.04 27.30 21.99
N GLN A 116 -41.41 26.65 22.97
CA GLN A 116 -42.05 26.38 24.27
C GLN A 116 -42.38 27.66 25.05
N LYS A 117 -41.53 28.69 24.92
CA LYS A 117 -41.76 29.98 25.58
C LYS A 117 -42.96 30.74 24.99
N MET A 118 -43.18 30.64 23.68
CA MET A 118 -44.34 31.25 23.01
C MET A 118 -45.65 30.50 23.30
N GLU A 119 -45.61 29.18 23.51
CA GLU A 119 -46.78 28.41 23.98
C GLU A 119 -47.17 28.72 25.44
N GLU A 120 -46.21 29.01 26.32
CA GLU A 120 -46.48 29.39 27.71
C GLU A 120 -47.07 30.81 27.82
N GLU A 121 -46.54 31.79 27.09
CA GLU A 121 -47.06 33.16 27.08
C GLU A 121 -48.48 33.23 26.46
N GLY A 122 -48.77 32.47 25.40
CA GLY A 122 -50.09 32.47 24.77
C GLY A 122 -51.22 31.86 25.61
N LYS A 123 -50.90 31.16 26.71
CA LYS A 123 -51.89 30.51 27.59
C LYS A 123 -52.33 31.38 28.76
N LEU A 124 -51.53 32.38 29.13
CA LEU A 124 -51.84 33.34 30.20
C LEU A 124 -52.91 34.36 29.78
N ASP A 125 -53.08 34.60 28.48
CA ASP A 125 -54.02 35.58 27.94
C ASP A 125 -55.46 35.04 27.75
N ALA A 126 -55.70 33.74 27.96
CA ALA A 126 -56.99 33.09 27.67
C ALA A 126 -57.90 32.84 28.89
N GLU A 127 -57.45 33.09 30.13
CA GLU A 127 -58.22 32.78 31.36
C GLU A 127 -58.73 34.03 32.13
N GLY A 128 -58.97 35.15 31.43
CA GLY A 128 -59.39 36.42 32.03
C GLY A 128 -60.67 37.02 31.44
N GLY A 129 -61.83 36.43 31.74
CA GLY A 129 -63.15 37.09 31.56
C GLY A 129 -64.29 36.07 31.47
N PRO A 130 -65.25 36.10 32.40
CA PRO A 130 -66.21 37.21 32.51
C PRO A 130 -66.48 37.65 33.97
N GLU A 131 -67.10 38.82 34.17
CA GLU A 131 -68.28 39.03 35.05
C GLU A 131 -68.75 40.51 34.97
N GLU A 132 -69.93 40.63 34.37
CA GLU A 132 -71.08 41.53 34.57
C GLU A 132 -71.06 42.64 35.66
N GLY A 133 -71.70 43.78 35.34
CA GLY A 133 -72.62 44.44 36.29
C GLY A 133 -72.37 45.91 36.69
N THR A 134 -73.33 46.78 36.30
CA THR A 134 -73.97 47.87 37.09
C THR A 134 -73.06 49.04 37.57
N LYS A 135 -73.30 50.32 37.29
CA LYS A 135 -74.52 51.13 37.21
C LYS A 135 -74.20 52.44 36.46
#